data_AF-A9VVQ6-F1
#
_entry.id   AF-A9VVQ6-F1
#
_cell.length_a   1.000
_cell.length_b   1.000
_cell.length_c   1.000
_cell.angle_alpha   90.00
_cell.angle_beta   90.00
_cell.angle_gamma   90.00
#
_symmetry.space_group_name_H-M   'P 1'
#
loop_
_entity.id
_entity.type
_entity.pdbx_description
1 polymer ?
#
loop_
_entity_poly.entity_id
_entity_poly.type
_entity_poly.pdbx_seq_one_letter_code
_entity_poly.pdbx_strand_id
1 'polypeptide(L)' 'MCACNGAGVIRNDIGMGMYQFGPCVCEAGNQTPEEVDRKRHAVMARLMEMHRMQQEEKQGVVA' A
#
# COMPACT_ATOMS: atom_id res chain seq x y z
N MET A 1 -19.45 14.46 -1.57
CA MET A 1 -18.29 14.94 -0.79
C MET A 1 -17.72 13.77 0.01
N CYS A 2 -16.41 13.52 -0.06
CA CYS A 2 -15.74 12.47 0.73
C CYS A 2 -15.66 12.87 2.21
N ALA A 3 -15.80 11.92 3.14
CA ALA A 3 -15.60 12.15 4.58
C ALA A 3 -14.21 12.73 4.93
N CYS A 4 -13.25 12.58 4.02
CA CYS A 4 -11.88 13.03 4.12
C CYS A 4 -11.60 14.41 3.50
N ASN A 5 -12.54 14.98 2.73
CA ASN A 5 -12.37 16.21 1.93
C ASN A 5 -11.08 16.28 1.06
N GLY A 6 -10.52 15.14 0.65
CA GLY A 6 -9.27 15.08 -0.10
C GLY A 6 -8.00 15.31 0.72
N ALA A 7 -8.10 15.51 2.04
CA ALA A 7 -6.95 15.81 2.91
C ALA A 7 -6.20 14.55 3.41
N GLY A 8 -6.66 13.34 3.08
CA GLY A 8 -6.07 12.10 3.62
C GLY A 8 -6.26 11.93 5.13
N VAL A 9 -7.25 12.62 5.70
CA VAL A 9 -7.61 12.50 7.11
C VAL A 9 -9.00 11.88 7.18
N ILE A 10 -9.10 10.63 7.61
CA ILE A 10 -10.39 10.00 7.86
C ILE A 10 -10.83 10.43 9.25
N ARG A 11 -11.81 11.33 9.29
CA ARG A 11 -12.47 11.73 10.53
C ARG A 11 -13.43 10.62 10.91
N ASN A 12 -13.12 9.86 11.96
CA ASN A 12 -14.03 8.87 12.49
C ASN A 12 -14.93 9.57 13.51
N ASP A 13 -16.21 9.77 13.19
CA ASP A 13 -17.19 10.43 14.06
C ASP A 13 -17.63 9.53 15.25
N ILE A 14 -17.01 8.35 15.39
CA ILE A 14 -17.16 7.46 16.55
C ILE A 14 -16.41 8.08 17.75
N GLY A 15 -17.09 9.01 18.42
CA GLY A 15 -17.08 9.17 19.88
C GLY A 15 -15.85 9.77 20.59
N MET A 16 -14.68 9.92 19.98
CA MET A 16 -13.49 10.44 20.71
C MET A 16 -12.44 11.13 19.83
N GLY A 17 -12.84 11.80 18.74
CA GLY A 17 -11.92 12.67 17.97
C GLY A 17 -10.71 11.93 17.38
N MET A 18 -10.86 10.65 17.07
CA MET A 18 -9.79 9.81 16.53
C MET A 18 -9.61 10.14 15.04
N TYR A 19 -8.48 10.75 14.71
CA TYR A 19 -8.05 10.96 13.33
C TYR A 19 -7.17 9.79 12.90
N GLN A 20 -7.56 9.11 11.82
CA GLN A 20 -6.66 8.17 11.16
C GLN A 20 -6.04 8.85 9.94
N PHE A 21 -4.72 8.99 9.96
CA PHE A 21 -3.95 9.44 8.81
C PHE A 21 -3.79 8.26 7.84
N GLY A 22 -4.26 8.44 6.61
CA GLY A 22 -4.18 7.41 5.57
C GLY A 22 -4.66 7.97 4.24
N PRO A 23 -4.35 7.32 3.10
CA PRO A 23 -4.92 7.73 1.84
C PRO A 23 -6.44 7.82 1.98
N CYS A 24 -7.01 8.87 1.40
CA CYS A 24 -8.44 9.06 1.36
C CYS A 24 -9.10 7.74 0.88
N VAL A 25 -10.03 7.18 1.67
CA VAL A 25 -10.71 5.93 1.28
C VAL A 25 -11.43 6.06 -0.06
N CYS A 26 -11.87 7.26 -0.44
CA CYS A 26 -12.45 7.51 -1.77
C CYS A 26 -11.41 7.55 -2.88
N GLU A 27 -10.18 7.99 -2.63
CA GLU A 27 -9.09 7.98 -3.60
C GLU A 27 -8.56 6.55 -3.78
N ALA A 28 -8.45 5.80 -2.68
CA ALA A 28 -8.15 4.37 -2.72
C ALA A 28 -9.29 3.56 -3.37
N GLY A 29 -10.54 3.93 -3.12
CA GLY A 29 -11.73 3.28 -3.67
C GLY A 29 -12.07 3.65 -5.12
N ASN A 30 -11.45 4.70 -5.68
CA ASN A 30 -11.59 5.08 -7.08
C ASN A 30 -10.71 4.25 -8.03
N GLN A 31 -9.87 3.36 -7.50
CA GLN A 31 -9.04 2.46 -8.31
C GLN A 31 -9.84 1.22 -8.70
N THR A 32 -9.71 0.77 -9.95
CA THR A 32 -10.36 -0.48 -10.35
C THR A 32 -9.63 -1.70 -9.77
N PRO A 33 -10.31 -2.84 -9.57
CA PRO A 33 -9.67 -4.07 -9.14
C PRO A 33 -8.47 -4.46 -10.01
N GLU A 34 -8.56 -4.25 -11.34
CA GLU A 34 -7.51 -4.57 -12.30
C GLU A 34 -6.28 -3.67 -12.15
N GLU A 35 -6.49 -2.39 -11.86
CA GLU A 35 -5.39 -1.44 -11.60
C GLU A 35 -4.65 -1.79 -10.32
N VAL A 36 -5.39 -2.14 -9.27
CA VAL A 36 -4.83 -2.59 -7.99
C VAL A 36 -4.08 -3.91 -8.18
N ASP A 37 -4.67 -4.84 -8.90
CA ASP A 37 -4.08 -6.16 -9.15
C ASP A 37 -2.78 -6.07 -9.94
N ARG A 38 -2.73 -5.23 -10.99
CA ARG A 38 -1.50 -4.95 -11.74
C ARG A 38 -0.40 -4.38 -10.84
N LYS A 39 -0.74 -3.43 -9.96
CA LYS A 39 0.22 -2.86 -8.99
C LYS A 39 0.71 -3.93 -8.01
N ARG A 40 -0.18 -4.79 -7.51
CA ARG A 40 0.20 -5.91 -6.63
C ARG A 40 1.18 -6.86 -7.31
N HIS A 41 0.92 -7.26 -8.55
CA HIS A 41 1.85 -8.11 -9.32
C HIS A 41 3.23 -7.47 -9.49
N ALA A 42 3.30 -6.17 -9.79
CA ALA A 42 4.56 -5.46 -9.94
C ALA A 42 5.35 -5.39 -8.62
N VAL A 43 4.68 -5.15 -7.49
CA VAL A 43 5.31 -5.16 -6.16
C VAL A 43 5.79 -6.56 -5.80
N MET A 44 4.98 -7.58 -6.03
CA MET A 44 5.34 -8.98 -5.75
C MET A 44 6.56 -9.42 -6.55
N ALA A 45 6.65 -9.06 -7.83
CA ALA A 45 7.82 -9.37 -8.66
C ALA A 45 9.11 -8.77 -8.08
N ARG A 46 9.07 -7.50 -7.65
CA ARG A 46 10.22 -6.84 -7.02
C ARG A 46 10.60 -7.49 -5.69
N LEU A 47 9.61 -7.84 -4.87
CA LEU A 47 9.85 -8.50 -3.58
C LEU A 47 10.46 -9.89 -3.75
N MET A 48 10.00 -10.66 -4.75
CA MET A 48 10.58 -11.97 -5.06
C MET A 48 12.03 -11.85 -5.50
N GLU A 49 12.35 -10.87 -6.35
CA GLU A 49 13.73 -10.65 -6.81
C GLU A 49 14.64 -10.22 -5.65
N MET A 50 14.19 -9.28 -4.81
CA MET A 50 14.91 -8.89 -3.60
C MET A 50 15.13 -10.06 -2.66
N HIS A 51 14.11 -10.89 -2.45
CA HIS A 51 14.23 -12.07 -1.61
C HIS A 51 15.26 -13.05 -2.18
N ARG A 52 15.22 -13.30 -3.49
CA ARG A 52 16.21 -14.13 -4.18
C ARG A 52 17.63 -13.60 -3.95
N MET A 53 17.88 -12.32 -4.22
CA MET A 53 19.20 -11.70 -4.00
C MET A 53 19.67 -11.87 -2.55
N GLN A 54 18.79 -11.61 -1.58
CA GLN A 54 19.12 -11.82 -0.16
C GLN A 54 19.47 -13.28 0.16
N GLN A 55 18.87 -14.25 -0.51
CA GLN A 55 19.20 -15.66 -0.32
C GLN A 55 20.53 -16.03 -0.98
N GLU A 56 20.84 -15.48 -2.16
CA GLU A 56 22.13 -15.66 -2.84
C GLU A 56 23.28 -15.02 -2.03
N GLU A 57 23.07 -13.84 -1.43
CA GLU A 57 24.01 -13.20 -0.49
C GLU A 57 24.24 -14.08 0.76
N LYS A 58 23.17 -14.59 1.39
CA LYS A 58 23.28 -15.48 2.56
C LYS A 58 24.03 -16.79 2.25
N GLN A 59 23.88 -17.29 1.03
CA GLN A 59 24.55 -18.51 0.58
C GLN A 59 26.01 -18.27 0.16
N GLY A 60 26.49 -17.02 0.18
CA GLY A 60 27.84 -16.66 -0.27
C GLY A 60 28.04 -16.86 -1.78
N VAL A 61 26.94 -16.87 -2.55
CA VAL A 61 26.96 -17.01 -4.02
C VAL A 61 27.28 -15.66 -4.67
N VAL A 62 26.94 -14.57 -4.00
CA VAL A 62 27.30 -13.20 -4.39
C VAL A 62 28.60 -12.82 -3.66
N ALA A 63 29.64 -12.53 -4.44
CA ALA A 63 30.99 -12.18 -3.97
C ALA A 63 31.11 -10.73 -3.52
#